data_AF-A0A969NI32-F1
#
_entry.id   AF-A0A969NI32-F1
#
_cell.length_a   1.000
_cell.length_b   1.000
_cell.length_c   1.000
_cell.angle_alpha   90.00
_cell.angle_beta   90.00
_cell.angle_gamma   90.00
#
_symmetry.space_group_name_H-M   'P 1'
#
loop_
_entity.id
_entity.type
_entity.pdbx_description
1 polymer ?
#
loop_
_entity_poly.entity_id
_entity_poly.type
_entity_poly.pdbx_seq_one_letter_code
_entity_poly.pdbx_strand_id
1 'polypeptide(L)'
;MKALLTLREKLVKHRTAYKNGITDLHDSYSEGENSFVKEIQENQIKQLDEDILKVEDEMHNVIKSDAPMLKNYDLAITVKGIGKINAFYFIAYTANFTLFASSRAYACYCGIAPFENSSGTIKGKSRVHHFANKQLKSLLNMAAASAIKVKGEYRVYYNKRVNELGKSKVSTLNIIRNKLVHRVFAVVKRQSPYVDLLKFAA
;
A
#
# COMPACT_ATOMS: atom_id res chain seq x y z
N MET A 1 -1.14 -16.47 -8.03
CA MET A 1 -1.24 -15.13 -7.38
C MET A 1 0.11 -14.52 -6.97
N LYS A 2 0.88 -15.10 -6.03
CA LYS A 2 2.16 -14.49 -5.57
C LYS A 2 3.19 -14.27 -6.69
N ALA A 3 3.29 -15.21 -7.64
CA ALA A 3 4.16 -15.06 -8.81
C ALA A 3 3.79 -13.83 -9.67
N LEU A 4 2.50 -13.59 -9.90
CA LEU A 4 2.01 -12.42 -10.65
C LEU A 4 2.33 -11.11 -9.92
N LEU A 5 2.16 -11.08 -8.59
CA LEU A 5 2.53 -9.92 -7.76
C LEU A 5 4.03 -9.61 -7.87
N THR A 6 4.88 -10.63 -7.83
CA THR A 6 6.33 -10.49 -8.00
C THR A 6 6.70 -10.02 -9.41
N LEU A 7 6.06 -10.57 -10.45
CA LEU A 7 6.28 -10.14 -11.82
C LEU A 7 5.91 -8.67 -12.00
N ARG A 8 4.71 -8.27 -11.55
CA ARG A 8 4.27 -6.88 -11.58
C ARG A 8 5.26 -5.95 -10.88
N GLU A 9 5.77 -6.34 -9.71
CA GLU A 9 6.76 -5.54 -8.98
C GLU A 9 8.05 -5.36 -9.80
N LYS A 10 8.55 -6.41 -10.46
CA LYS A 10 9.72 -6.32 -11.34
C LYS A 10 9.47 -5.37 -12.51
N LEU A 11 8.34 -5.51 -13.20
CA LEU A 11 7.97 -4.64 -14.33
C LEU A 11 7.88 -3.17 -13.89
N VAL A 12 7.25 -2.89 -12.74
CA VAL A 12 7.18 -1.54 -12.19
C VAL A 12 8.58 -0.98 -11.88
N LYS A 13 9.49 -1.80 -11.34
CA LYS A 13 10.89 -1.38 -11.08
C LYS A 13 11.63 -1.04 -12.37
N HIS A 14 11.51 -1.87 -13.40
CA HIS A 14 12.12 -1.60 -14.71
C HIS A 14 11.56 -0.31 -15.32
N ARG A 15 10.23 -0.12 -15.28
CA ARG A 15 9.60 1.11 -15.78
C ARG A 15 10.10 2.34 -15.03
N THR A 16 10.22 2.26 -13.70
CA THR A 16 10.76 3.36 -12.89
C THR A 16 12.23 3.65 -13.23
N ALA A 17 13.05 2.62 -13.49
CA ALA A 17 14.43 2.82 -13.91
C ALA A 17 14.53 3.61 -15.23
N TYR A 18 13.73 3.27 -16.24
CA TYR A 18 13.66 4.05 -17.49
C TYR A 18 13.14 5.48 -17.27
N LYS A 19 12.12 5.67 -16.42
CA LYS A 19 11.63 7.02 -16.10
C LYS A 19 12.70 7.90 -15.46
N ASN A 20 13.45 7.33 -14.52
CA ASN A 20 14.56 8.05 -13.88
C ASN A 20 15.66 8.36 -14.90
N GLY A 21 16.00 7.41 -15.78
CA GLY A 21 16.97 7.63 -16.86
C GLY A 21 16.61 8.82 -17.77
N ILE A 22 15.33 9.00 -18.11
CA ILE A 22 14.87 10.17 -18.87
C ILE A 22 15.06 11.47 -18.07
N THR A 23 14.76 11.46 -16.77
CA THR A 23 14.95 12.63 -15.90
C THR A 23 16.43 13.01 -15.78
N ASP A 24 17.31 12.03 -15.57
CA ASP A 24 18.75 12.26 -15.43
C ASP A 24 19.37 12.82 -16.73
N LEU A 25 18.83 12.42 -17.90
CA LEU A 25 19.24 12.94 -19.21
C LEU A 25 18.88 14.41 -19.41
N HIS A 26 17.76 14.87 -18.83
CA HIS A 26 17.36 16.28 -18.88
C HIS A 26 18.32 17.17 -18.07
N ASP A 27 18.89 16.65 -16.98
CA ASP A 27 19.76 17.43 -16.09
C ASP A 27 21.22 17.50 -16.57
N SER A 28 21.62 16.62 -17.51
CA SER A 28 23.03 16.42 -17.87
C SER A 28 23.45 16.97 -19.24
N TYR A 29 22.50 17.33 -20.13
CA TYR A 29 22.80 17.66 -21.53
C TYR A 29 21.95 18.80 -22.10
N SER A 30 22.43 19.45 -23.16
CA SER A 30 21.75 20.50 -23.92
C SER A 30 20.50 19.97 -24.65
N GLU A 31 19.50 20.85 -24.85
CA GLU A 31 18.28 20.51 -25.61
C GLU A 31 18.63 20.02 -27.03
N GLY A 32 18.30 18.76 -27.34
CA GLY A 32 18.36 18.20 -28.69
C GLY A 32 19.33 17.03 -28.89
N GLU A 33 20.39 16.90 -28.07
CA GLU A 33 21.43 15.88 -28.30
C GLU A 33 20.98 14.44 -27.97
N ASN A 34 19.96 14.27 -27.14
CA ASN A 34 19.50 12.96 -26.63
C ASN A 34 18.08 12.57 -27.08
N SER A 35 17.56 13.18 -28.15
CA SER A 35 16.20 12.92 -28.64
C SER A 35 15.95 11.43 -28.91
N PHE A 36 16.87 10.76 -29.60
CA PHE A 36 16.80 9.33 -29.88
C PHE A 36 16.85 8.46 -28.61
N VAL A 37 17.74 8.78 -27.66
CA VAL A 37 17.87 8.03 -26.40
C VAL A 37 16.57 8.13 -25.59
N LYS A 38 16.00 9.34 -25.52
CA LYS A 38 14.72 9.59 -24.87
C LYS A 38 13.59 8.80 -25.54
N GLU A 39 13.50 8.84 -26.87
CA GLU A 39 12.48 8.12 -27.65
C GLU A 39 12.52 6.61 -27.36
N ILE A 40 13.70 5.99 -27.38
CA ILE A 40 13.86 4.57 -27.09
C ILE A 40 13.38 4.25 -25.66
N GLN A 41 13.75 5.05 -24.66
CA GLN A 41 13.31 4.84 -23.28
C GLN A 41 11.79 5.04 -23.11
N GLU A 42 11.19 6.01 -23.80
CA GLU A 42 9.74 6.22 -23.82
C GLU A 42 9.00 5.03 -24.42
N ASN A 43 9.53 4.44 -25.49
CA ASN A 43 8.97 3.23 -26.09
C ASN A 43 9.04 2.03 -25.12
N GLN A 44 10.15 1.86 -24.39
CA GLN A 44 10.26 0.83 -23.35
C GLN A 44 9.26 1.06 -22.20
N ILE A 45 9.04 2.32 -21.80
CA ILE A 45 8.04 2.65 -20.77
C ILE A 45 6.64 2.26 -21.23
N LYS A 46 6.26 2.57 -22.49
CA LYS A 46 4.96 2.21 -23.05
C LYS A 46 4.73 0.71 -23.03
N GLN A 47 5.71 -0.08 -23.50
CA GLN A 47 5.63 -1.53 -23.49
C GLN A 47 5.46 -2.09 -22.06
N LEU A 48 6.24 -1.57 -21.11
CA LEU A 48 6.14 -1.98 -19.71
C LEU A 48 4.80 -1.59 -19.08
N ASP A 49 4.22 -0.44 -19.45
CA ASP A 49 2.89 -0.04 -18.99
C ASP A 49 1.81 -1.01 -19.48
N GLU A 50 1.87 -1.43 -20.75
CA GLU A 50 0.96 -2.45 -21.30
C GLU A 50 1.10 -3.80 -20.59
N ASP A 51 2.34 -4.26 -20.36
CA ASP A 51 2.58 -5.55 -19.72
C ASP A 51 2.17 -5.53 -18.23
N ILE A 52 2.32 -4.39 -17.54
CA ILE A 52 1.80 -4.21 -16.19
C ILE A 52 0.28 -4.36 -16.18
N LEU A 53 -0.44 -3.78 -17.15
CA LEU A 53 -1.90 -3.90 -17.25
C LEU A 53 -2.32 -5.36 -17.49
N LYS A 54 -1.67 -6.07 -18.42
CA LYS A 54 -1.94 -7.50 -18.66
C LYS A 54 -1.78 -8.34 -17.39
N VAL A 55 -0.72 -8.08 -16.61
CA VAL A 55 -0.51 -8.78 -15.34
C VAL A 55 -1.58 -8.41 -14.30
N GLU A 56 -1.98 -7.14 -14.22
CA GLU A 56 -3.06 -6.71 -13.32
C GLU A 56 -4.42 -7.34 -13.68
N ASP A 57 -4.72 -7.47 -14.97
CA ASP A 57 -5.92 -8.14 -15.47
C ASP A 57 -5.90 -9.63 -15.15
N GLU A 58 -4.75 -10.30 -15.34
CA GLU A 58 -4.60 -11.70 -14.98
C GLU A 58 -4.74 -11.92 -13.47
N MET A 59 -4.21 -11.01 -12.65
CA MET A 59 -4.43 -11.04 -11.20
C MET A 59 -5.91 -10.89 -10.85
N HIS A 60 -6.65 -10.06 -11.59
CA HIS A 60 -8.08 -9.91 -11.40
C HIS A 60 -8.86 -11.16 -11.83
N ASN A 61 -8.48 -11.79 -12.95
CA ASN A 61 -9.07 -13.05 -13.41
C ASN A 61 -8.91 -14.18 -12.38
N VAL A 62 -7.73 -14.30 -11.77
CA VAL A 62 -7.46 -15.27 -10.69
C VAL A 62 -8.35 -15.03 -9.47
N ILE A 63 -8.66 -13.78 -9.13
CA ILE A 63 -9.61 -13.48 -8.05
C ILE A 63 -11.05 -13.76 -8.48
N LYS A 64 -11.41 -13.42 -9.71
CA LYS A 64 -12.77 -13.57 -10.24
C LYS A 64 -13.19 -15.03 -10.37
N SER A 65 -12.24 -15.94 -10.58
CA SER A 65 -12.51 -17.39 -10.66
C SER A 65 -12.87 -18.03 -9.31
N ASP A 66 -12.62 -17.34 -8.19
CA ASP A 66 -12.94 -17.80 -6.83
C ASP A 66 -13.90 -16.80 -6.16
N ALA A 67 -15.17 -17.19 -6.01
CA ALA A 67 -16.21 -16.30 -5.47
C ALA A 67 -15.91 -15.79 -4.04
N PRO A 68 -15.45 -16.62 -3.08
CA PRO A 68 -14.95 -16.14 -1.79
C PRO A 68 -13.82 -15.10 -1.90
N MET A 69 -12.84 -15.31 -2.79
CA MET A 69 -11.76 -14.35 -3.00
C MET A 69 -12.27 -13.04 -3.59
N LEU A 70 -13.15 -13.10 -4.60
CA LEU A 70 -13.75 -11.92 -5.22
C LEU A 70 -14.53 -11.09 -4.21
N LYS A 71 -15.36 -11.74 -3.40
CA LYS A 71 -16.13 -11.05 -2.36
C LYS A 71 -15.23 -10.33 -1.35
N ASN A 72 -14.19 -10.99 -0.85
CA ASN A 72 -13.27 -10.38 0.11
C ASN A 72 -12.40 -9.29 -0.53
N TYR A 73 -12.04 -9.44 -1.81
CA TYR A 73 -11.37 -8.42 -2.61
C TYR A 73 -12.26 -7.17 -2.71
N ASP A 74 -13.51 -7.31 -3.14
CA ASP A 74 -14.45 -6.19 -3.28
C ASP A 74 -14.66 -5.46 -1.95
N LEU A 75 -14.83 -6.20 -0.85
CA LEU A 75 -14.92 -5.64 0.50
C LEU A 75 -13.65 -4.87 0.88
N ALA A 76 -12.46 -5.39 0.61
CA ALA A 76 -11.21 -4.74 0.96
C ALA A 76 -11.03 -3.39 0.25
N ILE A 77 -11.43 -3.27 -1.02
CA ILE A 77 -11.29 -2.04 -1.81
C ILE A 77 -12.24 -0.94 -1.34
N THR A 78 -13.34 -1.29 -0.66
CA THR A 78 -14.26 -0.30 -0.09
C THR A 78 -13.59 0.56 1.00
N VAL A 79 -12.52 0.05 1.63
CA VAL A 79 -11.78 0.80 2.65
C VAL A 79 -11.02 1.94 1.99
N LYS A 80 -11.37 3.19 2.36
CA LYS A 80 -10.68 4.38 1.86
C LYS A 80 -9.16 4.28 2.05
N GLY A 81 -8.41 4.47 0.97
CA GLY A 81 -6.94 4.34 0.96
C GLY A 81 -6.42 2.97 0.49
N ILE A 82 -7.29 1.96 0.43
CA ILE A 82 -6.98 0.67 -0.18
C ILE A 82 -7.39 0.71 -1.65
N GLY A 83 -6.45 0.36 -2.52
CA GLY A 83 -6.68 0.24 -3.97
C GLY A 83 -6.53 -1.20 -4.42
N LYS A 84 -6.77 -1.45 -5.71
CA LYS A 84 -6.72 -2.80 -6.34
C LYS A 84 -5.46 -3.58 -5.95
N ILE A 85 -4.29 -2.96 -6.13
CA ILE A 85 -3.01 -3.59 -5.80
C ILE A 85 -2.91 -3.95 -4.33
N ASN A 86 -3.28 -3.04 -3.43
CA ASN A 86 -3.27 -3.34 -1.99
C ASN A 86 -4.19 -4.52 -1.66
N ALA A 87 -5.40 -4.56 -2.23
CA ALA A 87 -6.33 -5.67 -2.04
C ALA A 87 -5.77 -7.01 -2.54
N PHE A 88 -5.12 -7.03 -3.71
CA PHE A 88 -4.41 -8.22 -4.21
C PHE A 88 -3.35 -8.73 -3.24
N TYR A 89 -2.54 -7.83 -2.66
CA TYR A 89 -1.55 -8.19 -1.65
C TYR A 89 -2.19 -8.72 -0.37
N PHE A 90 -3.28 -8.11 0.11
CA PHE A 90 -4.02 -8.64 1.27
C PHE A 90 -4.47 -10.07 1.00
N ILE A 91 -5.18 -10.31 -0.10
CA ILE A 91 -5.69 -11.64 -0.45
C ILE A 91 -4.55 -12.67 -0.56
N ALA A 92 -3.47 -12.34 -1.26
CA ALA A 92 -2.37 -13.26 -1.50
C ALA A 92 -1.53 -13.58 -0.25
N TYR A 93 -1.27 -12.58 0.60
CA TYR A 93 -0.41 -12.75 1.78
C TYR A 93 -1.16 -13.23 3.01
N THR A 94 -2.48 -13.05 3.07
CA THR A 94 -3.31 -13.57 4.16
C THR A 94 -3.98 -14.91 3.82
N ALA A 95 -3.71 -15.48 2.63
CA ALA A 95 -4.43 -16.64 2.09
C ALA A 95 -5.96 -16.44 2.18
N ASN A 96 -6.44 -15.35 1.58
CA ASN A 96 -7.83 -14.89 1.68
C ASN A 96 -8.32 -14.75 3.14
N PHE A 97 -7.53 -14.08 3.98
CA PHE A 97 -7.79 -13.81 5.40
C PHE A 97 -7.86 -15.03 6.33
N THR A 98 -7.32 -16.18 5.92
CA THR A 98 -7.29 -17.41 6.73
C THR A 98 -5.96 -17.63 7.46
N LEU A 99 -4.84 -17.08 6.96
CA LEU A 99 -3.51 -17.37 7.48
C LEU A 99 -3.24 -16.73 8.86
N PHE A 100 -3.93 -15.65 9.20
CA PHE A 100 -3.69 -14.87 10.41
C PHE A 100 -4.90 -14.89 11.34
N ALA A 101 -4.69 -15.28 12.59
CA ALA A 101 -5.74 -15.28 13.62
C ALA A 101 -6.29 -13.88 13.95
N SER A 102 -5.52 -12.82 13.71
CA SER A 102 -5.96 -11.44 13.96
C SER A 102 -5.30 -10.44 13.02
N SER A 103 -5.96 -9.29 12.85
CA SER A 103 -5.38 -8.14 12.13
C SER A 103 -4.08 -7.65 12.76
N ARG A 104 -3.93 -7.79 14.09
CA ARG A 104 -2.68 -7.45 14.80
C ARG A 104 -1.55 -8.39 14.39
N ALA A 105 -1.81 -9.69 14.26
CA ALA A 105 -0.79 -10.64 13.80
C ALA A 105 -0.29 -10.30 12.38
N TYR A 106 -1.20 -9.93 11.48
CA TYR A 106 -0.81 -9.43 10.16
C TYR A 106 -0.05 -8.09 10.21
N ALA A 107 -0.47 -7.17 11.08
CA ALA A 107 0.23 -5.90 11.30
C ALA A 107 1.66 -6.10 11.86
N CYS A 108 1.88 -7.12 12.69
CA CYS A 108 3.21 -7.53 13.14
C CYS A 108 4.04 -8.06 11.96
N TYR A 109 3.48 -8.95 11.14
CA TYR A 109 4.13 -9.49 9.95
C TYR A 109 4.54 -8.39 8.95
N CYS A 110 3.71 -7.36 8.80
CA CYS A 110 4.00 -6.17 7.97
C CYS A 110 4.99 -5.18 8.64
N GLY A 111 5.38 -5.37 9.90
CA GLY A 111 6.29 -4.47 10.62
C GLY A 111 5.71 -3.09 10.92
N ILE A 112 4.41 -3.02 11.21
CA ILE A 112 3.69 -1.78 11.54
C ILE A 112 3.08 -1.79 12.95
N ALA A 113 2.89 -2.97 13.56
CA ALA A 113 2.43 -3.07 14.94
C ALA A 113 3.56 -2.69 15.91
N PRO A 114 3.36 -1.69 16.78
CA PRO A 114 4.35 -1.35 17.79
C PRO A 114 4.34 -2.38 18.92
N PHE A 115 5.54 -2.67 19.42
CA PHE A 115 5.80 -3.45 20.62
C PHE A 115 6.26 -2.53 21.72
N GLU A 116 5.78 -2.78 22.94
CA GLU A 116 6.31 -2.11 24.12
C GLU A 116 7.77 -2.52 24.31
N ASN A 117 8.59 -1.54 24.67
CA ASN A 117 10.00 -1.76 24.95
C ASN A 117 10.24 -1.36 26.41
N SER A 118 9.85 -2.25 27.31
CA SER A 118 9.99 -2.07 28.75
C SER A 118 10.82 -3.18 29.36
N SER A 119 11.81 -2.83 30.18
CA SER A 119 12.54 -3.76 31.03
C SER A 119 12.49 -3.26 32.47
N GLY A 120 11.94 -4.08 33.37
CA GLY A 120 11.72 -3.70 34.78
C GLY A 120 11.01 -2.34 34.91
N THR A 121 11.68 -1.37 35.52
CA THR A 121 11.16 -0.02 35.80
C THR A 121 11.28 0.95 34.60
N ILE A 122 12.06 0.62 33.56
CA ILE A 122 12.32 1.53 32.44
C ILE A 122 11.29 1.29 31.34
N LYS A 123 10.47 2.32 31.06
CA LYS A 123 9.55 2.36 29.90
C LYS A 123 10.18 3.10 28.73
N GLY A 124 10.72 2.35 27.77
CA GLY A 124 11.23 2.89 26.51
C GLY A 124 10.11 3.22 25.51
N LYS A 125 10.48 3.93 24.43
CA LYS A 125 9.55 4.20 23.32
C LYS A 125 9.19 2.89 22.61
N SER A 126 7.89 2.68 22.34
CA SER A 126 7.44 1.53 21.55
C SER A 126 8.05 1.56 20.15
N ARG A 127 8.53 0.39 19.69
CA ARG A 127 9.18 0.23 18.38
C ARG A 127 8.50 -0.89 17.59
N VAL A 128 8.58 -0.79 16.27
CA VAL A 128 8.23 -1.91 15.39
C VAL A 128 9.43 -2.83 15.26
N HIS A 129 9.19 -4.13 15.14
CA HIS A 129 10.25 -5.11 14.97
C HIS A 129 10.97 -4.94 13.61
N HIS A 130 12.27 -5.24 13.57
CA HIS A 130 13.07 -5.16 12.33
C HIS A 130 12.71 -6.28 11.33
N PHE A 131 12.49 -7.48 11.84
CA PHE A 131 12.05 -8.63 11.04
C PHE A 131 10.61 -8.42 10.59
N ALA A 132 10.44 -7.97 9.36
CA ALA A 132 9.16 -7.59 8.80
C ALA A 132 9.18 -7.71 7.28
N ASN A 133 8.01 -7.92 6.69
CA ASN A 133 7.84 -7.87 5.25
C ASN A 133 7.88 -6.39 4.77
N LYS A 134 9.07 -5.94 4.34
CA LYS A 134 9.33 -4.55 3.91
C LYS A 134 8.50 -4.15 2.69
N GLN A 135 8.18 -5.10 1.81
CA GLN A 135 7.34 -4.86 0.63
C GLN A 135 5.91 -4.49 1.05
N LEU A 136 5.28 -5.28 1.92
CA LEU A 136 3.96 -4.97 2.47
C LEU A 136 3.96 -3.65 3.24
N LYS A 137 5.04 -3.37 3.98
CA LYS A 137 5.21 -2.08 4.67
C LYS A 137 5.24 -0.90 3.70
N SER A 138 5.94 -1.03 2.59
CA SER A 138 6.01 -0.01 1.54
C SER A 138 4.65 0.23 0.89
N LEU A 139 3.93 -0.84 0.55
CA LEU A 139 2.58 -0.76 -0.02
C LEU A 139 1.60 -0.08 0.92
N LEU A 140 1.59 -0.46 2.20
CA LEU A 140 0.77 0.18 3.22
C LEU A 140 1.17 1.63 3.44
N ASN A 141 2.46 1.97 3.30
CA ASN A 141 2.90 3.35 3.34
C ASN A 141 2.30 4.19 2.20
N MET A 142 2.32 3.67 0.98
CA MET A 142 1.68 4.34 -0.16
C MET A 142 0.17 4.45 0.00
N ALA A 143 -0.48 3.40 0.52
CA ALA A 143 -1.90 3.41 0.87
C ALA A 143 -2.24 4.51 1.88
N ALA A 144 -1.48 4.59 2.98
CA ALA A 144 -1.64 5.62 4.00
C ALA A 144 -1.38 7.03 3.46
N ALA A 145 -0.33 7.20 2.66
CA ALA A 145 0.00 8.48 2.03
C ALA A 145 -1.09 8.94 1.06
N SER A 146 -1.71 8.02 0.32
CA SER A 146 -2.87 8.32 -0.53
C SER A 146 -4.10 8.69 0.29
N ALA A 147 -4.38 7.93 1.36
CA ALA A 147 -5.52 8.13 2.24
C ALA A 147 -5.56 9.53 2.89
N ILE A 148 -4.40 10.10 3.22
CA ILE A 148 -4.32 11.44 3.83
C ILE A 148 -4.44 12.59 2.83
N LYS A 149 -4.27 12.34 1.52
CA LYS A 149 -4.41 13.39 0.49
C LYS A 149 -5.88 13.72 0.24
N VAL A 150 -6.75 12.71 0.29
CA VAL A 150 -8.18 12.84 0.04
C VAL A 150 -8.90 13.38 1.29
N LYS A 151 -9.98 14.15 1.11
CA LYS A 151 -10.85 14.58 2.22
C LYS A 151 -11.48 13.34 2.89
N GLY A 152 -11.36 13.22 4.22
CA GLY A 152 -11.92 12.11 4.99
C GLY A 152 -11.23 11.88 6.34
N GLU A 153 -11.58 10.78 7.02
CA GLU A 153 -11.16 10.51 8.41
C GLU A 153 -9.66 10.53 8.60
N TYR A 154 -8.91 10.00 7.63
CA TYR A 154 -7.46 9.88 7.71
C TYR A 154 -6.76 11.24 7.58
N ARG A 155 -7.25 12.13 6.69
CA ARG A 155 -6.71 13.49 6.55
C ARG A 155 -6.98 14.32 7.79
N VAL A 156 -8.21 14.28 8.31
CA VAL A 156 -8.60 14.97 9.55
C VAL A 156 -7.72 14.48 10.71
N TYR A 157 -7.61 13.16 10.88
CA TYR A 157 -6.77 12.56 11.91
C TYR A 157 -5.29 12.97 11.77
N TYR A 158 -4.76 12.93 10.55
CA TYR A 158 -3.37 13.30 10.27
C TYR A 158 -3.10 14.77 10.62
N ASN A 159 -3.92 15.68 10.12
CA ASN A 159 -3.77 17.12 10.34
C ASN A 159 -3.86 17.47 11.82
N LYS A 160 -4.87 16.94 12.54
CA LYS A 160 -4.99 17.13 13.98
C LYS A 160 -3.72 16.70 14.71
N ARG A 161 -3.22 15.49 14.40
CA ARG A 161 -2.09 14.95 15.15
C ARG A 161 -0.76 15.64 14.83
N VAL A 162 -0.54 16.04 13.59
CA VAL A 162 0.73 16.63 13.14
C VAL A 162 0.74 18.14 13.36
N ASN A 163 -0.32 18.84 12.96
CA ASN A 163 -0.34 20.30 12.93
C ASN A 163 -0.77 20.88 14.29
N GLU A 164 -1.81 20.33 14.92
CA GLU A 164 -2.31 20.85 16.20
C GLU A 164 -1.51 20.29 17.39
N LEU A 165 -1.24 18.98 17.39
CA LEU A 165 -0.57 18.31 18.52
C LEU A 165 0.96 18.18 18.36
N GLY A 166 1.53 18.69 17.26
CA GLY A 166 2.98 18.66 17.00
C GLY A 166 3.62 17.27 16.96
N LYS A 167 2.85 16.20 16.69
CA LYS A 167 3.39 14.83 16.71
C LYS A 167 4.12 14.48 15.40
N SER A 168 5.09 13.58 15.51
CA SER A 168 5.90 13.10 14.37
C SER A 168 5.04 12.59 13.20
N LYS A 169 5.30 13.12 12.00
CA LYS A 169 4.68 12.69 10.73
C LYS A 169 4.83 11.18 10.50
N VAL A 170 6.03 10.64 10.76
CA VAL A 170 6.35 9.22 10.58
C VAL A 170 5.54 8.34 11.54
N SER A 171 5.44 8.74 12.81
CA SER A 171 4.61 8.04 13.80
C SER A 171 3.14 8.05 13.38
N THR A 172 2.63 9.20 12.94
CA THR A 172 1.23 9.35 12.51
C THR A 172 0.91 8.50 11.30
N LEU A 173 1.77 8.49 10.29
CA LEU A 173 1.62 7.60 9.12
C LEU A 173 1.59 6.13 9.55
N ASN A 174 2.44 5.71 10.50
CA ASN A 174 2.40 4.33 10.98
C ASN A 174 1.08 3.97 11.65
N ILE A 175 0.47 4.89 12.39
CA ILE A 175 -0.87 4.67 12.96
C ILE A 175 -1.90 4.50 11.86
N ILE A 176 -1.85 5.32 10.80
CA ILE A 176 -2.79 5.23 9.68
C ILE A 176 -2.61 3.90 8.94
N ARG A 177 -1.38 3.45 8.69
CA ARG A 177 -1.11 2.10 8.13
C ARG A 177 -1.78 1.01 8.97
N ASN A 178 -1.64 1.09 10.29
CA ASN A 178 -2.23 0.12 11.19
C ASN A 178 -3.77 0.18 11.17
N LYS A 179 -4.35 1.39 11.22
CA LYS A 179 -5.80 1.59 11.06
C LYS A 179 -6.32 0.96 9.77
N LEU A 180 -5.64 1.18 8.63
CA LEU A 180 -6.03 0.57 7.35
C LEU A 180 -6.09 -0.95 7.43
N VAL A 181 -5.05 -1.61 7.97
CA VAL A 181 -5.04 -3.07 8.17
C VAL A 181 -6.21 -3.53 9.03
N HIS A 182 -6.45 -2.87 10.17
CA HIS A 182 -7.57 -3.21 11.04
C HIS A 182 -8.93 -3.03 10.34
N ARG A 183 -9.12 -1.97 9.55
CA ARG A 183 -10.36 -1.72 8.80
C ARG A 183 -10.60 -2.78 7.74
N VAL A 184 -9.57 -3.18 6.98
CA VAL A 184 -9.68 -4.26 5.97
C VAL A 184 -10.10 -5.58 6.60
N PHE A 185 -9.42 -6.00 7.67
CA PHE A 185 -9.79 -7.22 8.39
C PHE A 185 -11.22 -7.13 8.97
N ALA A 186 -11.64 -5.95 9.44
CA ALA A 186 -12.98 -5.77 10.00
C ALA A 186 -14.08 -5.89 8.94
N VAL A 187 -13.92 -5.28 7.76
CA VAL A 187 -14.94 -5.39 6.69
C VAL A 187 -15.06 -6.80 6.14
N VAL A 188 -13.93 -7.51 6.02
CA VAL A 188 -13.92 -8.92 5.62
C VAL A 188 -14.55 -9.79 6.71
N LYS A 189 -14.18 -9.62 7.99
CA LYS A 189 -14.78 -10.40 9.07
C LYS A 189 -16.30 -10.17 9.19
N ARG A 190 -16.74 -8.92 9.03
CA ARG A 190 -18.16 -8.52 9.11
C ARG A 190 -18.94 -8.87 7.84
N GLN A 191 -18.23 -9.15 6.74
CA GLN A 191 -18.82 -9.39 5.42
C GLN A 191 -19.71 -8.24 4.94
N SER A 192 -19.33 -6.98 5.26
CA SER A 192 -20.04 -5.80 4.78
C SER A 192 -19.11 -4.61 4.51
N PRO A 193 -19.46 -3.75 3.53
CA PRO A 193 -18.61 -2.65 3.09
C PRO A 193 -18.13 -1.71 4.21
N TYR A 194 -17.02 -1.04 3.96
CA TYR A 194 -16.53 0.04 4.82
C TYR A 194 -17.55 1.19 4.86
N VAL A 195 -17.84 1.67 6.06
CA VAL A 195 -18.75 2.80 6.30
C VAL A 195 -17.93 3.99 6.77
N ASP A 196 -18.00 5.09 6.03
CA ASP A 196 -17.36 6.35 6.41
C ASP A 196 -18.27 7.14 7.35
N LEU A 197 -17.97 7.07 8.65
CA LEU A 197 -18.77 7.72 9.69
C LEU A 197 -18.76 9.25 9.59
N LEU A 198 -17.72 9.85 8.99
CA LEU A 198 -17.70 11.31 8.81
C LEU A 198 -18.72 11.82 7.80
N LYS A 199 -19.31 10.95 6.97
CA LYS A 199 -20.42 11.35 6.10
C LYS A 199 -21.73 11.55 6.85
N PHE A 200 -21.84 11.00 8.06
CA PHE A 200 -23.05 11.04 8.89
C PHE A 200 -22.90 11.95 10.11
N ALA A 201 -21.70 12.48 10.34
CA ALA A 201 -21.47 13.51 11.34
C ALA A 201 -21.92 14.86 10.75
N ALA A 202 -23.19 15.18 10.97
CA ALA A 202 -23.77 16.50 10.75
C ALA A 202 -23.28 17.50 11.81
#